data_AF-A0A5C0ZNQ1-F1
#
_entry.id   AF-A0A5C0ZNQ1-F1
#
_cell.length_a   1.000
_cell.length_b   1.000
_cell.length_c   1.000
_cell.angle_alpha   90.00
_cell.angle_beta   90.00
_cell.angle_gamma   90.00
#
_symmetry.space_group_name_H-M   'P 1'
#
loop_
_entity.id
_entity.type
_entity.pdbx_description
1 polymer ?
#
loop_
_entity_poly.entity_id
_entity_poly.type
_entity_poly.pdbx_seq_one_letter_code
_entity_poly.pdbx_strand_id
1 'polypeptide(L)'
;MTKVKSFPYEASLKAKWDTQNAFDYAIKEAAKVATKAATEKERAKAGQEKLDSAKSLKETGLLSNEQIAKSLKLPLEVVEKL
;
A
#
# COMPACT_ATOMS: atom_id res chain seq x y z
N MET A 1 18.58 -54.61 -12.90
CA MET A 1 18.20 -53.50 -13.81
C MET A 1 17.09 -52.68 -13.18
N THR A 2 17.39 -51.53 -12.55
CA THR A 2 16.38 -50.69 -11.87
C THR A 2 16.61 -49.18 -12.06
N LYS A 3 17.40 -48.76 -13.06
CA LYS A 3 17.67 -47.33 -13.31
C LYS A 3 16.56 -46.59 -14.07
N VAL A 4 15.70 -47.30 -14.79
CA VAL A 4 14.72 -46.69 -15.72
C VAL A 4 13.49 -46.10 -14.99
N LYS A 5 13.15 -46.58 -13.79
CA LYS A 5 11.98 -46.10 -13.02
C LYS A 5 12.27 -44.90 -12.10
N SER A 6 13.54 -44.60 -11.78
CA SER A 6 13.91 -43.46 -10.89
C SER A 6 13.83 -42.12 -11.60
N PHE A 7 14.24 -42.08 -12.87
CA PHE A 7 14.33 -40.85 -13.66
C PHE A 7 12.99 -40.13 -13.87
N PRO A 8 11.88 -40.80 -14.24
CA PRO A 8 10.58 -40.12 -14.37
C PRO A 8 9.98 -39.74 -13.01
N TYR A 9 10.28 -40.49 -11.94
CA TYR A 9 9.82 -40.18 -10.59
C TYR A 9 10.49 -38.90 -10.07
N GLU A 10 11.81 -38.79 -10.15
CA GLU A 10 12.55 -37.58 -9.76
C GLU A 10 12.17 -36.37 -10.62
N ALA A 11 11.97 -36.55 -11.93
CA ALA A 11 11.48 -35.50 -12.81
C ALA A 11 10.08 -35.02 -12.41
N SER A 12 9.18 -35.93 -12.01
CA SER A 12 7.84 -35.59 -11.56
C SER A 12 7.84 -34.84 -10.22
N LEU A 13 8.75 -35.20 -9.30
CA LEU A 13 8.92 -34.50 -8.03
C LEU A 13 9.47 -33.10 -8.24
N LYS A 14 10.47 -32.96 -9.13
CA LYS A 14 11.04 -31.66 -9.47
C LYS A 14 10.00 -30.74 -10.12
N ALA A 15 9.19 -31.25 -11.04
CA ALA A 15 8.12 -30.48 -11.68
C ALA A 15 7.10 -29.95 -10.66
N LYS A 16 6.69 -30.79 -9.70
CA LYS A 16 5.79 -30.36 -8.61
C LYS A 16 6.40 -29.24 -7.76
N TRP A 17 7.67 -29.38 -7.40
CA TRP A 17 8.38 -28.38 -6.62
C TRP A 17 8.54 -27.05 -7.37
N ASP A 18 8.91 -27.11 -8.66
CA ASP A 18 9.03 -25.92 -9.51
C ASP A 18 7.67 -25.22 -9.67
N THR A 19 6.57 -25.96 -9.86
CA THR A 19 5.23 -25.38 -9.91
C THR A 19 4.82 -24.73 -8.59
N GLN A 20 5.11 -25.37 -7.46
CA GLN A 20 4.76 -24.84 -6.15
C GLN A 20 5.53 -23.56 -5.85
N ASN A 21 6.82 -23.50 -6.17
CA ASN A 21 7.60 -22.28 -6.07
C ASN A 21 7.09 -21.14 -6.96
N ALA A 22 6.65 -21.44 -8.18
CA ALA A 22 6.09 -20.44 -9.07
C ALA A 22 4.81 -19.82 -8.49
N PHE A 23 3.94 -20.64 -7.90
CA PHE A 23 2.74 -20.15 -7.19
C PHE A 23 3.09 -19.36 -5.94
N ASP A 24 4.01 -19.84 -5.11
CA ASP A 24 4.45 -19.14 -3.89
C ASP A 24 5.08 -17.78 -4.22
N TYR A 25 5.84 -17.69 -5.31
CA TYR A 25 6.38 -16.43 -5.81
C TYR A 25 5.28 -15.47 -6.26
N ALA A 26 4.31 -15.95 -7.05
CA ALA A 26 3.18 -15.15 -7.51
C ALA A 26 2.32 -14.63 -6.34
N ILE A 27 2.07 -15.47 -5.33
CA ILE A 27 1.34 -15.09 -4.11
C ILE A 27 2.10 -14.02 -3.33
N LYS A 28 3.42 -14.18 -3.16
CA LYS A 28 4.26 -13.18 -2.48
C LYS A 28 4.27 -11.84 -3.21
N GLU A 29 4.39 -11.84 -4.53
CA GLU A 29 4.36 -10.59 -5.31
C GLU A 29 2.97 -9.93 -5.26
N ALA A 30 1.88 -10.70 -5.37
CA ALA A 30 0.53 -10.17 -5.21
C ALA A 30 0.32 -9.53 -3.83
N ALA A 31 0.80 -10.18 -2.76
CA ALA A 31 0.74 -9.64 -1.41
C ALA A 31 1.53 -8.33 -1.26
N LYS A 32 2.72 -8.22 -1.87
CA LYS A 32 3.53 -6.99 -1.87
C LYS A 32 2.85 -5.84 -2.62
N VAL A 33 2.19 -6.13 -3.74
CA VAL A 33 1.46 -5.11 -4.51
C VAL A 33 0.23 -4.64 -3.71
N ALA A 34 -0.48 -5.56 -3.09
CA ALA A 34 -1.64 -5.24 -2.26
C ALA A 34 -1.27 -4.37 -1.04
N THR A 35 -0.17 -4.67 -0.36
CA THR A 35 0.29 -3.86 0.79
C THR A 35 0.73 -2.48 0.36
N LYS A 36 1.46 -2.34 -0.75
CA LYS A 36 1.82 -1.02 -1.30
C LYS A 36 0.58 -0.19 -1.65
N ALA A 37 -0.38 -0.77 -2.37
CA ALA A 37 -1.62 -0.08 -2.74
C ALA A 37 -2.46 0.32 -1.51
N ALA A 38 -2.46 -0.49 -0.44
CA ALA A 38 -3.13 -0.14 0.81
C ALA A 38 -2.46 1.06 1.48
N THR A 39 -1.12 1.07 1.59
CA THR A 39 -0.39 2.18 2.21
C THR A 39 -0.52 3.50 1.46
N GLU A 40 -0.58 3.47 0.13
CA GLU A 40 -0.80 4.69 -0.68
C GLU A 40 -2.22 5.23 -0.52
N LYS A 41 -3.23 4.36 -0.50
CA LYS A 41 -4.62 4.77 -0.25
C LYS A 41 -4.80 5.34 1.15
N GLU A 42 -4.14 4.79 2.16
CA GLU A 42 -4.20 5.31 3.53
C GLU A 42 -3.57 6.70 3.63
N ARG A 43 -2.41 6.92 2.99
CA ARG A 43 -1.78 8.24 2.95
C ARG A 43 -2.60 9.27 2.17
N ALA A 44 -3.22 8.86 1.07
CA ALA A 44 -4.09 9.74 0.29
C ALA A 44 -5.32 10.17 1.10
N LYS A 45 -5.99 9.24 1.79
CA LYS A 45 -7.12 9.55 2.67
C LYS A 45 -6.71 10.45 3.83
N ALA A 46 -5.62 10.13 4.52
CA ALA A 46 -5.13 10.95 5.62
C ALA A 46 -4.71 12.37 5.19
N GLY A 47 -4.25 12.55 3.94
CA GLY A 47 -4.00 13.86 3.36
C GLY A 47 -5.28 14.63 3.08
N GLN A 48 -6.29 13.96 2.54
CA GLN A 48 -7.58 14.55 2.17
C GLN A 48 -8.39 14.96 3.41
N GLU A 49 -8.44 14.12 4.44
CA GLU A 49 -9.12 14.42 5.71
C GLU A 49 -8.54 15.65 6.42
N LYS A 50 -7.22 15.88 6.30
CA LYS A 50 -6.59 17.10 6.83
C LYS A 50 -7.01 18.35 6.07
N LEU A 51 -7.16 18.25 4.74
CA LEU A 51 -7.62 19.38 3.92
C LEU A 51 -9.09 19.70 4.20
N ASP A 52 -9.92 18.67 4.33
CA ASP A 52 -11.34 18.86 4.66
C ASP A 52 -11.50 19.44 6.07
N SER A 53 -10.71 18.96 7.04
CA SER A 53 -10.67 19.56 8.38
C SER A 53 -10.23 21.03 8.34
N ALA A 54 -9.23 21.37 7.52
CA ALA A 54 -8.78 22.75 7.36
C ALA A 54 -9.87 23.65 6.77
N LYS A 55 -10.63 23.16 5.79
CA LYS A 55 -11.79 23.89 5.22
C LYS A 55 -12.87 24.12 6.26
N SER A 56 -13.27 23.09 7.00
CA SER A 56 -14.29 23.22 8.04
C SER A 56 -13.87 24.20 9.15
N LEU A 57 -12.59 24.24 9.50
CA LEU A 57 -12.04 25.21 10.46
C LEU A 57 -12.03 26.65 9.91
N LYS A 58 -11.82 26.81 8.60
CA LYS A 58 -11.88 28.10 7.91
C LYS A 58 -13.32 28.62 7.80
N GLU A 59 -14.27 27.73 7.50
CA GLU A 59 -15.71 28.06 7.46
C GLU A 59 -16.28 28.43 8.82
N THR A 60 -15.83 27.76 9.88
CA THR A 60 -16.26 28.08 11.25
C THR A 60 -15.66 29.37 11.79
N GLY A 61 -14.62 29.92 11.15
CA GLY A 61 -14.02 31.22 11.50
C GLY A 61 -13.39 31.30 12.90
N LEU A 62 -13.23 30.17 13.58
CA LEU A 62 -12.76 30.08 14.97
C LEU A 62 -11.24 30.16 15.10
N LEU A 63 -10.49 29.85 14.04
CA LEU A 63 -9.03 29.78 14.05
C LEU A 63 -8.43 30.56 12.88
N SER A 64 -7.31 31.24 13.13
CA SER A 64 -6.56 31.90 12.05
C SER A 64 -5.88 30.88 11.13
N ASN A 65 -5.57 31.28 9.89
CA ASN A 65 -4.87 30.41 8.93
C ASN A 65 -3.56 29.83 9.50
N GLU A 66 -2.85 30.61 10.33
CA GLU A 66 -1.64 30.14 11.02
C GLU A 66 -1.91 29.06 12.07
N GLN A 67 -3.02 29.19 12.82
CA GLN A 67 -3.40 28.20 13.82
C GLN A 67 -3.90 26.91 13.16
N ILE A 68 -4.65 27.01 12.06
CA ILE A 68 -5.10 25.86 11.27
C ILE A 68 -3.89 25.13 10.67
N ALA A 69 -2.93 25.87 10.09
CA ALA A 69 -1.69 25.31 9.54
C ALA A 69 -0.85 24.58 10.61
N LYS A 70 -0.69 25.18 11.80
CA LYS A 70 0.03 24.55 12.92
C LYS A 70 -0.70 23.32 13.46
N SER A 71 -2.02 23.39 13.62
CA SER A 71 -2.84 22.30 14.16
C SER A 71 -2.83 21.06 13.26
N LEU A 72 -3.01 21.27 11.95
CA LEU A 72 -3.10 20.18 10.97
C LEU A 72 -1.74 19.82 10.35
N LYS A 73 -0.66 20.52 10.75
CA LYS A 73 0.70 20.42 10.19
C LYS A 73 0.68 20.56 8.66
N LEU A 74 -0.09 21.52 8.18
CA LEU A 74 -0.19 21.86 6.75
C LEU A 74 0.64 23.11 6.46
N PRO A 75 1.21 23.25 5.25
CA PRO A 75 1.84 24.49 4.83
C PRO A 75 0.83 25.65 4.83
N LEU A 76 1.28 26.83 5.26
CA LEU A 76 0.43 28.02 5.35
C LEU A 76 -0.22 28.37 4.00
N GLU A 77 0.57 28.29 2.92
CA GLU A 77 0.13 28.56 1.55
C GLU A 77 -1.03 27.67 1.10
N VAL A 78 -1.09 26.42 1.59
CA VAL A 78 -2.18 25.50 1.28
C VAL A 78 -3.45 25.95 1.99
N VAL A 79 -3.35 26.35 3.26
CA VAL A 79 -4.49 26.84 4.06
C VAL A 79 -5.03 28.18 3.55
N GLU A 80 -4.15 29.06 3.08
CA GLU A 80 -4.57 30.33 2.48
C GLU A 80 -5.35 30.14 1.18
N LYS A 81 -4.96 29.15 0.36
CA LYS A 81 -5.61 28.82 -0.92
C LYS A 81 -6.90 27.98 -0.80
N LEU A 82 -7.15 27.36 0.36
CA LEU A 82 -8.40 26.61 0.63
C LEU A 82 -9.62 27.51 0.71
#